data_AF-A0A3B8WND6-F1
#
_entry.id   AF-A0A3B8WND6-F1
#
_cell.length_a   1.000
_cell.length_b   1.000
_cell.length_c   1.000
_cell.angle_alpha   90.00
_cell.angle_beta   90.00
_cell.angle_gamma   90.00
#
_symmetry.space_group_name_H-M   'P 1'
#
loop_
_entity.id
_entity.type
_entity.pdbx_description
1 polymer ?
#
loop_
_entity_poly.entity_id
_entity_poly.type
_entity_poly.pdbx_seq_one_letter_code
_entity_poly.pdbx_strand_id
1 'polypeptide(L)' 'LGNESVTLLVALTVCVTMWATVIIAKLIGCSLPLCAKKLGFDPAVMASPFITTIVDAVSLLVYFGIAKALLF' A
#
# COMPACT_ATOMS: atom_id res chain seq x y z
N LEU A 1 -7.97 8.93 -27.45
CA LEU A 1 -7.42 8.44 -26.15
C LEU A 1 -8.50 8.47 -25.06
N GLY A 2 -9.75 8.11 -25.41
CA GLY A 2 -10.84 7.95 -24.45
C GLY A 2 -10.92 6.48 -24.12
N ASN A 3 -10.53 6.10 -22.91
CA ASN A 3 -10.74 4.73 -22.45
C ASN A 3 -12.21 4.62 -22.03
N GLU A 4 -13.09 4.43 -23.01
CA GLU A 4 -14.56 4.27 -22.85
C GLU A 4 -14.94 3.03 -22.02
N SER A 5 -13.94 2.30 -21.50
CA SER A 5 -14.07 1.11 -20.66
C SER A 5 -13.52 1.29 -19.25
N VAL A 6 -13.17 2.51 -18.80
CA VAL A 6 -13.04 2.73 -17.34
C VAL A 6 -14.45 2.80 -16.77
N THR A 7 -14.97 1.65 -16.36
CA THR A 7 -16.23 1.60 -15.63
C THR A 7 -16.10 2.47 -14.38
N LEU A 8 -17.17 3.17 -14.01
CA LEU A 8 -17.24 3.98 -12.79
C LEU A 8 -16.75 3.19 -11.55
N LEU A 9 -16.98 1.88 -11.54
CA LEU A 9 -16.47 0.91 -10.56
C LEU A 9 -14.94 0.85 -10.49
N VAL A 10 -14.23 0.85 -11.62
CA VAL A 10 -12.75 0.83 -11.65
C VAL A 10 -12.20 2.13 -11.10
N ALA A 11 -12.76 3.28 -11.50
CA ALA A 11 -12.34 4.59 -10.99
C ALA A 11 -12.55 4.68 -9.46
N LEU A 12 -13.72 4.25 -8.97
CA LEU A 12 -13.99 4.18 -7.53
C LEU A 12 -13.04 3.22 -6.81
N THR A 13 -12.79 2.04 -7.38
CA THR A 13 -11.82 1.07 -6.84
C THR A 13 -10.48 1.74 -6.64
N VAL A 14 -9.92 2.38 -7.67
CA VAL A 14 -8.60 3.03 -7.59
C VAL A 14 -8.56 4.14 -6.53
N CYS A 15 -9.58 5.01 -6.49
CA CYS A 15 -9.65 6.09 -5.51
C CYS A 15 -9.68 5.56 -4.06
N VAL A 16 -10.56 4.60 -3.76
CA VAL A 16 -10.67 4.00 -2.43
C VAL A 16 -9.39 3.25 -2.07
N THR A 17 -8.81 2.55 -3.04
CA THR A 17 -7.57 1.81 -2.81
C THR A 17 -6.42 2.75 -2.47
N MET A 18 -6.22 3.82 -3.24
CA MET A 18 -5.15 4.79 -2.98
C MET A 18 -5.31 5.46 -1.62
N TRP A 19 -6.55 5.78 -1.23
CA TRP A 19 -6.80 6.34 0.09
C TRP A 19 -6.43 5.36 1.22
N ALA A 20 -6.83 4.09 1.10
CA ALA A 20 -6.51 3.06 2.07
C ALA A 20 -4.99 2.75 2.12
N THR A 21 -4.34 2.64 0.97
CA THR A 21 -2.92 2.29 0.89
C THR A 21 -2.02 3.41 1.41
N VAL A 22 -2.38 4.68 1.24
CA VAL A 22 -1.62 5.81 1.80
C VAL A 22 -1.65 5.78 3.33
N ILE A 23 -2.81 5.50 3.94
CA ILE A 23 -2.92 5.40 5.41
C ILE A 23 -2.04 4.26 5.92
N ILE A 24 -2.15 3.09 5.30
CA ILE A 24 -1.36 1.90 5.67
C ILE A 24 0.14 2.13 5.45
N ALA A 25 0.53 2.77 4.35
CA ALA A 25 1.92 3.08 4.05
C ALA A 25 2.54 4.01 5.10
N LYS A 26 1.79 5.02 5.58
CA LYS A 26 2.29 5.90 6.67
C LYS A 26 2.42 5.15 7.99
N LEU A 27 1.48 4.26 8.31
CA LEU A 27 1.56 3.42 9.50
C LEU A 27 2.78 2.49 9.45
N ILE A 28 3.01 1.81 8.34
CA ILE A 28 4.16 0.92 8.15
C ILE A 28 5.47 1.72 8.15
N GLY A 29 5.50 2.86 7.45
CA GLY A 29 6.67 3.72 7.34
C GLY A 29 7.18 4.23 8.68
N CYS A 30 6.27 4.47 9.64
CA CYS A 30 6.65 4.85 11.01
C CYS A 30 6.87 3.65 11.93
N SER A 31 6.08 2.57 11.79
CA SER A 31 6.13 1.43 12.72
C SER A 31 7.32 0.51 12.47
N LEU A 32 7.69 0.28 11.21
CA LEU A 32 8.80 -0.59 10.84
C LEU A 32 10.15 -0.14 11.42
N PRO A 33 10.58 1.13 11.32
CA PRO A 33 11.84 1.58 11.92
C PRO A 33 11.82 1.58 13.45
N LEU A 34 10.65 1.81 14.08
CA LEU A 34 10.48 1.69 15.53
C LEU A 34 10.64 0.24 16.00
N CYS A 35 10.07 -0.71 15.27
CA CYS A 35 10.25 -2.15 15.52
C CYS A 35 11.69 -2.58 15.28
N ALA A 36 12.34 -2.14 14.20
CA ALA A 36 13.75 -2.45 13.92
C ALA A 36 14.67 -1.98 15.04
N LYS A 37 14.46 -0.75 15.55
CA LYS A 37 15.17 -0.20 16.71
C LYS A 37 14.99 -1.07 17.96
N LYS A 38 13.79 -1.61 18.18
CA LYS A 38 13.52 -2.53 19.31
C LYS A 38 14.22 -3.89 19.15
N LEU A 39 14.37 -4.40 17.93
CA LEU A 39 15.11 -5.64 17.66
C LEU A 39 16.64 -5.45 17.61
N GLY A 40 17.15 -4.23 17.76
CA GLY A 40 18.59 -3.94 17.71
C GLY A 40 19.18 -3.89 16.30
N PHE A 41 18.34 -3.90 15.26
CA PHE A 41 18.77 -3.67 13.88
C PHE A 41 18.89 -2.17 13.61
N ASP A 42 19.86 -1.78 12.76
CA ASP A 42 20.05 -0.39 12.36
C ASP A 42 18.87 0.08 11.48
N PRO A 43 18.02 1.00 12.00
CA PRO A 43 16.85 1.45 11.28
C PRO A 43 17.22 2.24 10.01
N ALA A 44 18.41 2.85 9.91
CA ALA A 44 18.81 3.62 8.73
C ALA A 44 19.09 2.71 7.52
N VAL A 45 19.68 1.53 7.76
CA VAL A 45 20.03 0.57 6.70
C VAL A 45 18.80 -0.24 6.28
N MET A 46 17.94 -0.62 7.24
CA MET A 46 16.73 -1.38 6.92
C MET A 46 15.58 -0.53 6.38
N ALA A 47 15.41 0.71 6.82
CA ALA A 47 14.23 1.50 6.44
C ALA A 47 14.12 1.74 4.94
N SER A 48 15.22 1.90 4.22
CA SER A 48 15.17 2.41 2.84
C SER A 48 14.67 1.38 1.80
N PRO A 49 15.26 0.18 1.67
CA PRO A 49 14.77 -0.84 0.73
C PRO A 49 13.65 -1.73 1.30
N PHE A 50 13.55 -1.85 2.64
CA PHE A 50 12.61 -2.78 3.27
C PHE A 50 11.22 -2.17 3.46
N ILE A 51 11.12 -0.85 3.70
CA ILE A 51 9.82 -0.18 3.80
C ILE A 51 9.13 -0.18 2.45
N THR A 52 9.84 0.13 1.36
CA THR A 52 9.24 0.22 0.02
C THR A 52 8.73 -1.15 -0.45
N THR A 53 9.48 -2.23 -0.21
CA THR A 53 9.05 -3.60 -0.56
C THR A 53 7.86 -4.07 0.27
N ILE A 54 7.82 -3.82 1.58
CA ILE A 54 6.66 -4.16 2.40
C ILE A 54 5.43 -3.35 1.99
N VAL A 55 5.60 -2.03 1.80
CA VAL A 55 4.51 -1.15 1.36
C VAL A 55 3.97 -1.59 0.01
N ASP A 56 4.84 -1.94 -0.95
CA ASP A 56 4.43 -2.46 -2.27
C ASP A 56 3.62 -3.75 -2.15
N ALA A 57 4.11 -4.74 -1.40
CA ALA A 57 3.39 -5.99 -1.17
C ALA A 57 2.03 -5.78 -0.50
N VAL A 58 1.96 -4.94 0.53
CA VAL A 58 0.71 -4.64 1.26
C VAL A 58 -0.26 -3.86 0.37
N SER A 59 0.22 -2.88 -0.39
CA SER A 59 -0.64 -2.08 -1.27
C SER A 59 -1.21 -2.89 -2.42
N LEU A 60 -0.45 -3.84 -2.98
CA LEU A 60 -0.98 -4.81 -3.95
C LEU A 60 -2.06 -5.70 -3.31
N LEU A 61 -1.83 -6.18 -2.08
CA LEU A 61 -2.80 -7.02 -1.37
C LEU A 61 -4.12 -6.27 -1.11
N VAL A 62 -4.04 -5.01 -0.71
CA VAL A 62 -5.20 -4.13 -0.54
C VAL A 62 -5.89 -3.84 -1.88
N TYR A 63 -5.14 -3.56 -2.94
CA TYR A 63 -5.69 -3.37 -4.29
C TYR A 63 -6.46 -4.59 -4.79
N PHE A 64 -5.85 -5.77 -4.73
CA PHE A 64 -6.53 -6.99 -5.13
C PHE A 64 -7.73 -7.31 -4.24
N GLY A 65 -7.67 -6.98 -2.95
CA GLY A 65 -8.80 -7.12 -2.02
C GLY A 65 -9.98 -6.21 -2.36
N ILE A 66 -9.73 -4.93 -2.63
CA ILE A 66 -10.78 -3.96 -3.00
C ILE A 66 -11.31 -4.25 -4.40
N ALA A 67 -10.44 -4.62 -5.35
CA ALA A 67 -10.86 -5.06 -6.68
C ALA A 67 -11.77 -6.29 -6.59
N LYS A 68 -11.41 -7.29 -5.78
CA LYS A 68 -12.27 -8.46 -5.49
C LYS A 68 -13.61 -8.10 -4.85
N ALA A 69 -13.69 -7.02 -4.09
CA ALA A 69 -14.91 -6.62 -3.39
C ALA A 69 -15.85 -5.75 -4.25
N LEU A 70 -15.30 -5.03 -5.24
CA LEU A 70 -16.05 -4.02 -6.02
C LEU A 70 -16.26 -4.40 -7.50
N LEU A 71 -15.36 -5.19 -8.10
CA LEU A 71 -15.43 -5.63 -9.50
C LEU A 71 -15.96 -7.06 -9.68
N PHE A 72 -15.99 -7.87 -8.62
CA PHE A 72 -16.50 -9.24 -8.62
C PHE A 72 -17.77 -9.29 -7.76
#